data_AF-A0A4S8QGB5-F1
#
_entry.id   AF-A0A4S8QGB5-F1
#
_cell.length_a   1.000
_cell.length_b   1.000
_cell.length_c   1.000
_cell.angle_alpha   90.00
_cell.angle_beta   90.00
_cell.angle_gamma   90.00
#
_symmetry.space_group_name_H-M   'P 1'
#
loop_
_entity.id
_entity.type
_entity.pdbx_description
1 polymer ?
#
loop_
_entity_poly.entity_id
_entity_poly.type
_entity_poly.pdbx_seq_one_letter_code
_entity_poly.pdbx_strand_id
1 'polypeptide(L)'
;MPADPIPRTGIRRYLRRVPAPLKRAPAAAALGNASLLGIGYLILGRRLTAAVAAAASVALVIVLAAVDPPAWPWRAALLLWWITTMVHAWLLARGRVGRPGPAGPPAPRRRVLAATIGAFVIALAVLTGVDARWIGARADAAHEAGECAAAAEAGERFWTAHKVVDGSIAAHLDEGSEACAVLLRALDTAASDPLAASEHLAAYIADPAARWDGAADLRSELMVEAAAERFEAAPEEGHPAVEAAFELLAEVVASAPDRAEQARALVDDFLTTYPETADSCRVKDATDWLGESPPAAADFEAAAAVAADLAPDAILGCADSLMSESRWGQAGEAYAQLVAEYPDHESADRARDGAELAEVRSRLGGWPATDMLYDVPAYCDDPVPYSGAPDYSGSGPHRMAVFGMAEAIDLPASWQAEDITEAALVVCVGDIADTAEGSVVDTCRYEGGHEVDVHARQFPMTAFALRTGEVVYSGDFEIGGDCPPEIFLDEDGTKEHNRVAIDDEDVREAFEELANL
;
A
#
# COMPACT_ATOMS: atom_id res chain seq x y z
N MET A 1 46.74 24.33 -106.70
CA MET A 1 45.45 23.72 -106.33
C MET A 1 45.39 22.34 -106.99
N PRO A 2 44.84 21.25 -106.41
CA PRO A 2 44.26 21.00 -105.07
C PRO A 2 45.17 20.06 -104.19
N ALA A 3 45.23 20.19 -102.87
CA ALA A 3 44.36 19.71 -101.78
C ALA A 3 44.46 18.19 -101.44
N ASP A 4 44.83 17.94 -100.18
CA ASP A 4 45.28 16.72 -99.48
C ASP A 4 44.42 15.44 -99.60
N PRO A 5 45.07 14.28 -99.35
CA PRO A 5 44.69 13.48 -98.19
C PRO A 5 45.88 12.96 -97.35
N ILE A 6 45.76 13.09 -96.02
CA ILE A 6 46.66 12.55 -94.99
C ILE A 6 46.56 11.00 -94.95
N PRO A 7 47.66 10.23 -95.12
CA PRO A 7 47.63 8.78 -94.93
C PRO A 7 47.98 8.37 -93.50
N ARG A 8 47.00 7.72 -92.87
CA ARG A 8 47.02 7.01 -91.58
C ARG A 8 48.23 6.06 -91.44
N THR A 9 49.28 6.51 -90.75
CA THR A 9 50.33 5.63 -90.22
C THR A 9 50.74 6.08 -88.81
N GLY A 10 49.95 5.69 -87.79
CA GLY A 10 50.27 6.14 -86.43
C GLY A 10 49.52 5.54 -85.24
N ILE A 11 48.68 4.50 -85.38
CA ILE A 11 47.90 3.97 -84.22
C ILE A 11 47.82 2.44 -84.22
N ARG A 12 48.96 1.74 -84.27
CA ARG A 12 49.01 0.28 -83.99
C ARG A 12 50.22 -0.23 -83.22
N ARG A 13 51.01 0.65 -82.56
CA ARG A 13 52.20 0.22 -81.80
C ARG A 13 52.19 0.52 -80.29
N TYR A 14 51.04 0.92 -79.72
CA TYR A 14 50.91 1.24 -78.28
C TYR A 14 49.86 0.43 -77.51
N LEU A 15 49.40 -0.70 -78.05
CA LEU A 15 48.53 -1.63 -77.30
C LEU A 15 49.19 -3.02 -77.26
N ARG A 16 49.33 -3.53 -76.03
CA ARG A 16 50.01 -4.77 -75.59
C ARG A 16 51.52 -4.66 -75.33
N ARG A 17 51.90 -3.89 -74.31
CA ARG A 17 52.78 -4.45 -73.26
C ARG A 17 51.89 -4.96 -72.14
N VAL A 18 51.47 -6.22 -72.23
CA VAL A 18 50.97 -6.94 -71.05
C VAL A 18 52.19 -7.15 -70.15
N PRO A 19 52.24 -6.60 -68.92
CA PRO A 19 53.34 -6.88 -68.02
C PRO A 19 53.41 -8.38 -67.77
N ALA A 20 54.60 -8.96 -67.97
CA ALA A 20 54.87 -10.37 -67.71
C ALA A 20 54.45 -10.73 -66.27
N PRO A 21 53.93 -11.95 -66.03
CA PRO A 21 53.55 -12.39 -64.70
C PRO A 21 54.76 -12.36 -63.76
N LEU A 22 54.73 -11.44 -62.79
CA LEU A 22 55.69 -11.31 -61.70
C LEU A 22 55.89 -12.65 -60.99
N LYS A 23 57.16 -13.03 -60.72
CA LYS A 23 57.47 -14.15 -59.81
C LYS A 23 56.83 -13.84 -58.45
N ARG A 24 55.94 -14.74 -58.03
CA ARG A 24 55.00 -14.61 -56.92
C ARG A 24 55.76 -14.74 -55.60
N ALA A 25 55.71 -13.72 -54.75
CA ALA A 25 56.28 -13.75 -53.41
C ALA A 25 55.21 -14.32 -52.45
N PRO A 26 55.35 -15.57 -51.96
CA PRO A 26 54.31 -16.21 -51.15
C PRO A 26 54.03 -15.47 -49.85
N ALA A 27 55.05 -14.86 -49.24
CA ALA A 27 54.88 -14.00 -48.06
C ALA A 27 54.04 -12.74 -48.36
N ALA A 28 54.19 -12.12 -49.53
CA ALA A 28 53.43 -10.93 -49.89
C ALA A 28 51.95 -11.26 -50.18
N ALA A 29 51.68 -12.45 -50.74
CA ALA A 29 50.31 -12.92 -50.95
C ALA A 29 49.63 -13.27 -49.62
N ALA A 30 50.33 -13.93 -48.69
CA ALA A 30 49.82 -14.21 -47.34
C ALA A 30 49.54 -12.92 -46.57
N LEU A 31 50.50 -11.98 -46.52
CA LEU A 31 50.35 -10.67 -45.86
C LEU A 31 49.25 -9.83 -46.49
N GLY A 32 49.08 -9.87 -47.81
CA GLY A 32 47.97 -9.19 -48.48
C GLY A 32 46.60 -9.75 -48.08
N ASN A 33 46.49 -11.04 -47.76
CA ASN A 33 45.24 -11.61 -47.26
C ASN A 33 45.07 -11.46 -45.74
N ALA A 34 46.14 -11.12 -45.01
CA ALA A 34 46.03 -10.81 -43.59
C ALA A 34 45.13 -9.60 -43.31
N SER A 35 44.85 -8.75 -44.30
CA SER A 35 43.88 -7.65 -44.19
C SER A 35 42.42 -8.08 -44.32
N LEU A 36 42.10 -9.37 -44.54
CA LEU A 36 40.76 -9.91 -44.84
C LEU A 36 40.09 -9.40 -46.13
N LEU A 37 40.68 -8.42 -46.81
CA LEU A 37 40.16 -7.80 -48.05
C LEU A 37 40.50 -8.60 -49.33
N GLY A 38 41.14 -9.77 -49.20
CA GLY A 38 41.52 -10.59 -50.36
C GLY A 38 42.62 -9.99 -51.25
N ILE A 39 43.39 -9.00 -50.77
CA ILE A 39 44.44 -8.31 -51.55
C ILE A 39 45.53 -9.29 -52.02
N GLY A 40 45.82 -10.32 -51.25
CA GLY A 40 46.74 -11.39 -51.63
C GLY A 40 46.31 -12.11 -52.92
N TYR A 41 45.02 -12.36 -53.11
CA TYR A 41 44.49 -12.92 -54.34
C TYR A 41 44.57 -11.94 -55.53
N LEU A 42 44.42 -10.64 -55.30
CA LEU A 42 44.63 -9.60 -56.32
C LEU A 42 46.11 -9.54 -56.78
N ILE A 43 47.06 -9.65 -55.84
CA ILE A 43 48.50 -9.74 -56.14
C ILE A 43 48.80 -10.96 -57.03
N LEU A 44 48.08 -12.07 -56.82
CA LEU A 44 48.17 -13.29 -57.63
C LEU A 44 47.40 -13.22 -58.96
N GLY A 45 46.67 -12.12 -59.22
CA GLY A 45 45.86 -11.91 -60.42
C GLY A 45 44.50 -12.62 -60.42
N ARG A 46 44.05 -13.13 -59.27
CA ARG A 46 42.80 -13.89 -59.12
C ARG A 46 41.66 -13.02 -58.58
N ARG A 47 41.05 -12.23 -59.48
CA ARG A 47 40.01 -11.26 -59.11
C ARG A 47 38.75 -11.89 -58.51
N LEU A 48 38.27 -13.00 -59.07
CA LEU A 48 37.08 -13.69 -58.56
C LEU A 48 37.32 -14.23 -57.15
N THR A 49 38.46 -14.88 -56.90
CA THR A 49 38.82 -15.38 -55.57
C THR A 49 38.99 -14.26 -54.56
N ALA A 50 39.53 -13.11 -54.97
CA ALA A 50 39.61 -11.92 -54.12
C ALA A 50 38.20 -11.41 -53.72
N ALA A 51 37.28 -11.31 -54.69
CA ALA A 51 35.92 -10.85 -54.45
C ALA A 51 35.15 -11.79 -53.52
N VAL A 52 35.21 -13.11 -53.76
CA VAL A 52 34.60 -14.11 -52.87
C VAL A 52 35.19 -14.04 -51.47
N ALA A 53 36.53 -13.92 -51.37
CA ALA A 53 37.18 -13.86 -50.08
C ALA A 53 36.79 -12.61 -49.29
N ALA A 54 36.74 -11.45 -49.94
CA ALA A 54 36.29 -10.19 -49.34
C ALA A 54 34.82 -10.28 -48.93
N ALA A 55 33.94 -10.81 -49.78
CA ALA A 55 32.52 -10.97 -49.49
C ALA A 55 32.28 -11.89 -48.27
N ALA A 56 32.98 -13.02 -48.19
CA ALA A 56 32.90 -13.92 -47.05
C ALA A 56 33.45 -13.29 -45.75
N SER A 57 34.56 -12.54 -45.83
CA SER A 57 35.07 -11.78 -44.68
C SER A 57 34.07 -10.72 -44.21
N VAL A 58 33.46 -9.98 -45.13
CA VAL A 58 32.43 -8.98 -44.81
C VAL A 58 31.22 -9.66 -44.18
N ALA A 59 30.75 -10.78 -44.74
CA ALA A 59 29.63 -11.52 -44.18
C ALA A 59 29.92 -12.02 -42.75
N LEU A 60 31.12 -12.55 -42.49
CA LEU A 60 31.53 -12.98 -41.15
C LEU A 60 31.62 -11.81 -40.16
N VAL A 61 32.10 -10.64 -40.59
CA VAL A 61 32.12 -9.43 -39.75
C VAL A 61 30.71 -8.93 -39.48
N ILE A 62 29.82 -8.94 -40.47
CA ILE A 62 28.40 -8.57 -40.29
C ILE A 62 27.72 -9.52 -39.31
N VAL A 63 27.91 -10.84 -39.46
CA VAL A 63 27.36 -11.82 -38.52
C VAL A 63 27.92 -11.59 -37.12
N LEU A 64 29.23 -11.35 -36.99
CA LEU A 64 29.84 -11.05 -35.69
C LEU A 64 29.32 -9.75 -35.06
N ALA A 65 28.95 -8.77 -35.88
CA ALA A 65 28.36 -7.51 -35.42
C ALA A 65 26.88 -7.64 -35.03
N ALA A 66 26.18 -8.67 -35.55
CA ALA A 66 24.74 -8.85 -35.39
C ALA A 66 24.35 -9.92 -34.37
N VAL A 67 25.30 -10.77 -33.95
CA VAL A 67 25.04 -11.86 -32.99
C VAL A 67 25.34 -11.39 -31.58
N ASP A 68 24.39 -11.58 -30.67
CA ASP A 68 24.54 -11.26 -29.26
C ASP A 68 25.63 -12.12 -28.59
N PRO A 69 26.35 -11.58 -27.60
CA PRO A 69 27.33 -12.35 -26.83
C PRO A 69 26.71 -13.58 -26.12
N PRO A 70 27.46 -14.69 -25.94
CA PRO A 70 28.86 -14.89 -26.33
C PRO A 70 29.03 -15.41 -27.77
N ALA A 71 29.52 -14.54 -28.68
CA ALA A 71 29.78 -14.88 -30.07
C ALA A 71 31.12 -15.62 -30.31
N TRP A 72 31.59 -16.40 -29.34
CA TRP A 72 32.87 -17.14 -29.43
C TRP A 72 33.00 -18.06 -30.65
N PRO A 73 31.96 -18.82 -31.10
CA PRO A 73 32.12 -19.69 -32.26
C PRO A 73 32.32 -18.87 -33.56
N TRP A 74 31.71 -17.69 -33.65
CA TRP A 74 31.87 -16.79 -34.80
C TRP A 74 33.24 -16.12 -34.80
N ARG A 75 33.79 -15.76 -33.63
CA ARG A 75 35.17 -15.29 -33.49
C ARG A 75 36.17 -16.37 -33.93
N ALA A 76 35.94 -17.62 -33.52
CA ALA A 76 36.75 -18.77 -33.96
C ALA A 76 36.62 -19.01 -35.47
N ALA A 77 35.42 -18.91 -36.04
CA ALA A 77 35.18 -19.05 -37.47
C ALA A 77 35.89 -17.95 -38.28
N LEU A 78 35.84 -16.69 -37.83
CA LEU A 78 36.55 -15.58 -38.46
C LEU A 78 38.07 -15.78 -38.39
N LEU A 79 38.60 -16.22 -37.25
CA LEU A 79 40.03 -16.52 -37.09
C LEU A 79 40.47 -17.67 -37.99
N LEU A 80 39.69 -18.76 -38.04
CA LEU A 80 39.96 -19.90 -38.91
C LEU A 80 39.91 -19.49 -40.38
N TRP A 81 38.92 -18.69 -40.77
CA TRP A 81 38.79 -18.11 -42.11
C TRP A 81 40.00 -17.24 -42.47
N TRP A 82 40.41 -16.37 -41.55
CA TRP A 82 41.59 -15.52 -41.69
C TRP A 82 42.86 -16.35 -41.95
N ILE A 83 43.13 -17.33 -41.10
CA ILE A 83 44.27 -18.26 -41.27
C ILE A 83 44.17 -19.01 -42.60
N THR A 84 42.99 -19.52 -42.94
CA THR A 84 42.75 -20.28 -44.17
C THR A 84 43.04 -19.43 -45.41
N THR A 85 42.59 -18.17 -45.45
CA THR A 85 42.84 -17.28 -46.59
C THR A 85 44.31 -16.89 -46.72
N MET A 86 45.04 -16.75 -45.60
CA MET A 86 46.49 -16.51 -45.60
C MET A 86 47.26 -17.74 -46.12
N VAL A 87 46.98 -18.93 -45.55
CA VAL A 87 47.64 -20.20 -45.93
C VAL A 87 47.34 -20.56 -47.38
N HIS A 88 46.08 -20.41 -47.81
CA HIS A 88 45.69 -20.71 -49.19
C HIS A 88 46.38 -19.78 -50.20
N ALA A 89 46.46 -18.47 -49.93
CA ALA A 89 47.21 -17.56 -50.80
C ALA A 89 48.71 -17.88 -50.85
N TRP A 90 49.29 -18.29 -49.73
CA TRP A 90 50.67 -18.76 -49.66
C TRP A 90 50.91 -20.02 -50.51
N LEU A 91 50.04 -21.04 -50.37
CA LEU A 91 50.11 -22.29 -51.13
C LEU A 91 49.95 -22.05 -52.64
N LEU A 92 48.99 -21.22 -53.05
CA LEU A 92 48.77 -20.84 -54.45
C LEU A 92 49.94 -20.08 -55.07
N ALA A 93 50.67 -19.32 -54.25
CA ALA A 93 51.89 -18.66 -54.67
C ALA A 93 53.06 -19.65 -54.84
N ARG A 94 53.06 -20.76 -54.10
CA ARG A 94 54.12 -21.79 -54.06
C ARG A 94 53.99 -22.86 -55.18
N GLY A 95 52.76 -23.20 -55.59
CA GLY A 95 52.45 -24.34 -56.48
C GLY A 95 52.70 -24.20 -58.00
N ARG A 96 53.50 -23.26 -58.50
CA ARG A 96 53.87 -23.18 -59.93
C ARG A 96 55.36 -22.88 -60.14
N VAL A 97 56.20 -23.90 -59.93
CA VAL A 97 57.63 -23.86 -60.29
C VAL A 97 57.79 -24.34 -61.74
N GLY A 98 57.53 -23.45 -62.71
CA GLY A 98 57.80 -23.68 -64.12
C GLY A 98 58.93 -22.77 -64.61
N ARG A 99 60.11 -23.36 -64.86
CA ARG A 99 61.37 -22.86 -65.48
C ARG A 99 61.90 -21.45 -65.09
N PRO A 100 63.18 -21.33 -64.68
CA PRO A 100 63.78 -20.05 -64.32
C PRO A 100 64.07 -19.18 -65.55
N GLY A 101 63.21 -18.21 -65.84
CA GLY A 101 63.55 -17.06 -66.68
C GLY A 101 64.39 -16.02 -65.91
N PRO A 102 65.19 -15.18 -66.62
CA PRO A 102 66.14 -14.24 -66.04
C PRO A 102 65.44 -13.22 -65.14
N ALA A 103 66.05 -12.97 -63.98
CA ALA A 103 65.46 -12.27 -62.85
C ALA A 103 65.40 -10.75 -63.09
N GLY A 104 64.20 -10.23 -63.36
CA GLY A 104 63.91 -8.83 -63.08
C GLY A 104 63.71 -8.63 -61.56
N PRO A 105 64.24 -7.57 -60.94
CA PRO A 105 64.08 -7.32 -59.52
C PRO A 105 62.59 -7.20 -59.16
N PRO A 106 62.12 -7.85 -58.08
CA PRO A 106 60.75 -7.70 -57.63
C PRO A 106 60.52 -6.26 -57.19
N ALA A 107 59.48 -5.60 -57.71
CA ALA A 107 59.17 -4.22 -57.34
C ALA A 107 58.88 -4.12 -55.82
N PRO A 108 59.76 -3.49 -55.01
CA PRO A 108 59.64 -3.46 -53.54
C PRO A 108 58.37 -2.74 -53.06
N ARG A 109 57.88 -1.79 -53.87
CA ARG A 109 56.71 -0.95 -53.57
C ARG A 109 55.43 -1.74 -53.25
N ARG A 110 55.20 -2.90 -53.87
CA ARG A 110 53.96 -3.67 -53.68
C ARG A 110 53.95 -4.52 -52.40
N ARG A 111 55.14 -4.93 -51.90
CA ARG A 111 55.26 -5.67 -50.64
C ARG A 111 55.06 -4.77 -49.43
N VAL A 112 55.65 -3.57 -49.51
CA VAL A 112 55.48 -2.53 -48.49
C VAL A 112 54.00 -2.15 -48.38
N LEU A 113 53.32 -1.91 -49.50
CA LEU A 113 51.90 -1.54 -49.51
C LEU A 113 50.99 -2.57 -48.81
N ALA A 114 51.17 -3.86 -49.09
CA ALA A 114 50.36 -4.91 -48.47
C ALA A 114 50.63 -5.04 -46.96
N ALA A 115 51.90 -4.97 -46.55
CA ALA A 115 52.28 -5.00 -45.14
C ALA A 115 51.75 -3.77 -44.38
N THR A 116 51.82 -2.58 -44.99
CA THR A 116 51.27 -1.35 -44.38
C THR A 116 49.76 -1.41 -44.22
N ILE A 117 49.02 -1.98 -45.18
CA ILE A 117 47.55 -2.13 -45.06
C ILE A 117 47.20 -3.12 -43.95
N GLY A 118 47.89 -4.28 -43.88
CA GLY A 118 47.67 -5.25 -42.81
C GLY A 118 47.99 -4.68 -41.43
N ALA A 119 49.13 -4.00 -41.29
CA ALA A 119 49.52 -3.34 -40.04
C ALA A 119 48.53 -2.23 -39.65
N PHE A 120 48.02 -1.47 -40.61
CA PHE A 120 47.01 -0.44 -40.38
C PHE A 120 45.70 -1.02 -39.84
N VAL A 121 45.21 -2.14 -40.40
CA VAL A 121 43.98 -2.81 -39.92
C VAL A 121 44.17 -3.33 -38.50
N ILE A 122 45.32 -3.95 -38.19
CA ILE A 122 45.61 -4.43 -36.84
C ILE A 122 45.70 -3.24 -35.87
N ALA A 123 46.42 -2.18 -36.24
CA ALA A 123 46.54 -0.97 -35.42
C ALA A 123 45.17 -0.34 -35.15
N LEU A 124 44.29 -0.25 -36.17
CA LEU A 124 42.93 0.24 -36.00
C LEU A 124 42.13 -0.63 -35.03
N ALA A 125 42.17 -1.97 -35.17
CA ALA A 125 41.48 -2.88 -34.26
C ALA A 125 41.99 -2.76 -32.82
N VAL A 126 43.32 -2.64 -32.63
CA VAL A 126 43.92 -2.42 -31.30
C VAL A 126 43.48 -1.08 -30.72
N LEU A 127 43.50 0.00 -31.51
CA LEU A 127 43.06 1.33 -31.07
C LEU A 127 41.59 1.33 -30.69
N THR A 128 40.72 0.73 -31.50
CA THR A 128 39.29 0.54 -31.20
C THR A 128 39.08 -0.31 -29.93
N GLY A 129 39.91 -1.33 -29.72
CA GLY A 129 39.84 -2.13 -28.49
C GLY A 129 40.33 -1.40 -27.24
N VAL A 130 41.28 -0.46 -27.38
CA VAL A 130 41.71 0.42 -26.28
C VAL A 130 40.62 1.46 -25.99
N ASP A 131 40.04 2.05 -27.03
CA ASP A 131 38.94 3.01 -26.93
C ASP A 131 37.71 2.38 -26.24
N ALA A 132 37.32 1.17 -26.65
CA ALA A 132 36.25 0.40 -26.00
C ALA A 132 36.48 0.21 -24.50
N ARG A 133 37.71 -0.13 -24.08
CA ARG A 133 38.05 -0.29 -22.65
C ARG A 133 38.01 1.02 -21.90
N TRP A 134 38.41 2.12 -22.54
CA TRP A 134 38.36 3.44 -21.92
C TRP A 134 36.92 3.95 -21.76
N ILE A 135 36.07 3.72 -22.76
CA ILE A 135 34.63 3.97 -22.68
C ILE A 135 34.01 3.13 -21.55
N GLY A 136 34.30 1.82 -21.52
CA GLY A 136 33.83 0.91 -20.47
C GLY A 136 34.21 1.38 -19.07
N ALA A 137 35.50 1.67 -18.83
CA ALA A 137 35.97 2.15 -17.54
C ALA A 137 35.35 3.50 -17.13
N ARG A 138 35.05 4.38 -18.10
CA ARG A 138 34.39 5.66 -17.82
C ARG A 138 32.91 5.48 -17.48
N ALA A 139 32.22 4.57 -18.18
CA ALA A 139 30.84 4.22 -17.88
C ALA A 139 30.73 3.57 -16.49
N ASP A 140 31.62 2.61 -16.19
CA ASP A 140 31.71 1.97 -14.88
C ASP A 140 31.94 2.99 -13.77
N ALA A 141 32.93 3.88 -13.93
CA ALA A 141 33.22 4.92 -12.94
C ALA A 141 32.06 5.91 -12.73
N ALA A 142 31.33 6.25 -13.80
CA ALA A 142 30.14 7.08 -13.70
C ALA A 142 29.00 6.34 -12.98
N HIS A 143 28.80 5.06 -13.27
CA HIS A 143 27.80 4.23 -12.59
C HIS A 143 28.13 4.05 -11.10
N GLU A 144 29.39 3.78 -10.76
CA GLU A 144 29.88 3.72 -9.37
C GLU A 144 29.67 5.04 -8.61
N ALA A 145 29.72 6.18 -9.32
CA ALA A 145 29.44 7.49 -8.76
C ALA A 145 27.94 7.84 -8.70
N GLY A 146 27.04 6.96 -9.16
CA GLY A 146 25.60 7.24 -9.27
C GLY A 146 25.24 8.18 -10.43
N GLU A 147 26.18 8.52 -11.30
CA GLU A 147 26.00 9.42 -12.45
C GLU A 147 25.45 8.67 -13.68
N CYS A 148 24.27 8.04 -13.55
CA CYS A 148 23.71 7.18 -14.60
C CYS A 148 23.48 7.88 -15.95
N ALA A 149 23.21 9.19 -15.96
CA ALA A 149 23.16 9.96 -17.20
C ALA A 149 24.53 10.02 -17.92
N ALA A 150 25.63 10.17 -17.16
CA ALA A 150 26.98 10.17 -17.71
C ALA A 150 27.44 8.77 -18.15
N ALA A 151 27.00 7.72 -17.42
CA ALA A 151 27.21 6.33 -17.82
C ALA A 151 26.51 6.01 -19.15
N ALA A 152 25.25 6.45 -19.31
CA ALA A 152 24.50 6.31 -20.55
C ALA A 152 25.16 7.08 -21.72
N GLU A 153 25.60 8.32 -21.49
CA GLU A 153 26.32 9.11 -22.52
C GLU A 153 27.63 8.43 -22.97
N ALA A 154 28.36 7.79 -22.03
CA ALA A 154 29.52 7.00 -22.38
C ALA A 154 29.14 5.79 -23.25
N GLY A 155 28.02 5.12 -22.93
CA GLY A 155 27.45 4.03 -23.71
C GLY A 155 27.05 4.42 -25.14
N GLU A 156 26.49 5.60 -25.36
CA GLU A 156 26.11 6.08 -26.70
C GLU A 156 27.31 6.22 -27.66
N ARG A 157 28.52 6.43 -27.12
CA ARG A 157 29.76 6.47 -27.92
C ARG A 157 30.18 5.07 -28.38
N PHE A 158 29.58 4.02 -27.83
CA PHE A 158 29.85 2.63 -28.16
C PHE A 158 29.11 2.18 -29.43
N TRP A 159 29.70 2.47 -30.59
CA TRP A 159 29.15 2.08 -31.90
C TRP A 159 29.56 0.66 -32.37
N THR A 160 29.04 0.22 -33.51
CA THR A 160 29.18 -1.15 -34.06
C THR A 160 30.62 -1.66 -34.15
N ALA A 161 31.61 -0.79 -34.41
CA ALA A 161 33.01 -1.22 -34.49
C ALA A 161 33.54 -1.75 -33.14
N HIS A 162 33.08 -1.18 -32.02
CA HIS A 162 33.46 -1.66 -30.70
C HIS A 162 32.86 -3.03 -30.40
N LYS A 163 31.59 -3.28 -30.78
CA LYS A 163 30.94 -4.62 -30.65
C LYS A 163 31.71 -5.72 -31.37
N VAL A 164 32.26 -5.43 -32.55
CA VAL A 164 33.05 -6.38 -33.35
C VAL A 164 34.40 -6.70 -32.70
N VAL A 165 35.06 -5.70 -32.11
CA VAL A 165 36.39 -5.87 -31.50
C VAL A 165 36.28 -6.49 -30.11
N ASP A 166 35.32 -6.06 -29.29
CA ASP A 166 35.13 -6.49 -27.91
C ASP A 166 33.64 -6.53 -27.51
N GLY A 167 32.96 -7.59 -27.93
CA GLY A 167 31.54 -7.78 -27.58
C GLY A 167 31.28 -8.08 -26.10
N SER A 168 32.31 -8.41 -25.30
CA SER A 168 32.13 -8.59 -23.84
C SER A 168 31.90 -7.24 -23.15
N ILE A 169 32.67 -6.22 -23.52
CA ILE A 169 32.45 -4.85 -23.03
C ILE A 169 31.08 -4.35 -23.48
N ALA A 170 30.66 -4.69 -24.69
CA ALA A 170 29.33 -4.34 -25.19
C ALA A 170 28.21 -4.89 -24.31
N ALA A 171 28.21 -6.21 -24.03
CA ALA A 171 27.22 -6.82 -23.15
C ALA A 171 27.24 -6.19 -21.76
N HIS A 172 28.43 -5.95 -21.21
CA HIS A 172 28.55 -5.35 -19.90
C HIS A 172 28.01 -3.92 -19.82
N LEU A 173 28.22 -3.11 -20.87
CA LEU A 173 27.66 -1.77 -20.98
C LEU A 173 26.13 -1.80 -21.14
N ASP A 174 25.61 -2.77 -21.90
CA ASP A 174 24.17 -2.96 -22.09
C ASP A 174 23.52 -3.34 -20.72
N GLU A 175 24.07 -4.30 -19.98
CA GLU A 175 23.65 -4.68 -18.61
C GLU A 175 23.71 -3.48 -17.64
N GLY A 176 24.83 -2.75 -17.61
CA GLY A 176 24.97 -1.56 -16.75
C GLY A 176 23.97 -0.43 -17.10
N SER A 177 23.60 -0.31 -18.37
CA SER A 177 22.60 0.67 -18.82
C SER A 177 21.19 0.30 -18.35
N GLU A 178 20.85 -1.00 -18.35
CA GLU A 178 19.58 -1.49 -17.81
C GLU A 178 19.48 -1.23 -16.30
N ALA A 179 20.52 -1.56 -15.54
CA ALA A 179 20.58 -1.25 -14.11
C ALA A 179 20.45 0.26 -13.86
N CYS A 180 21.16 1.10 -14.64
CA CYS A 180 21.02 2.54 -14.55
C CYS A 180 19.61 3.06 -14.85
N ALA A 181 18.88 2.43 -15.77
CA ALA A 181 17.50 2.80 -16.06
C ALA A 181 16.56 2.50 -14.86
N VAL A 182 16.83 1.45 -14.10
CA VAL A 182 16.12 1.17 -12.84
C VAL A 182 16.41 2.24 -11.80
N LEU A 183 17.69 2.60 -11.61
CA LEU A 183 18.09 3.66 -10.66
C LEU A 183 17.46 5.00 -11.01
N LEU A 184 17.49 5.42 -12.29
CA LEU A 184 16.87 6.68 -12.72
C LEU A 184 15.37 6.70 -12.47
N ARG A 185 14.67 5.57 -12.65
CA ARG A 185 13.24 5.47 -12.33
C ARG A 185 12.98 5.63 -10.83
N ALA A 186 13.82 5.03 -9.99
CA ALA A 186 13.74 5.22 -8.55
C ALA A 186 13.90 6.70 -8.17
N LEU A 187 14.94 7.37 -8.70
CA LEU A 187 15.21 8.78 -8.41
C LEU A 187 14.10 9.72 -8.91
N ASP A 188 13.47 9.43 -10.04
CA ASP A 188 12.34 10.20 -10.57
C ASP A 188 11.07 10.06 -9.71
N THR A 189 10.88 8.88 -9.11
CA THR A 189 9.70 8.55 -8.28
C THR A 189 9.86 8.99 -6.83
N ALA A 190 11.10 9.13 -6.34
CA ALA A 190 11.43 9.37 -4.94
C ALA A 190 10.68 10.55 -4.29
N ALA A 191 10.48 11.64 -5.03
CA ALA A 191 9.81 12.83 -4.49
C ALA A 191 8.28 12.72 -4.40
N SER A 192 7.67 11.75 -5.10
CA SER A 192 6.21 11.60 -5.16
C SER A 192 5.68 10.34 -4.49
N ASP A 193 6.52 9.30 -4.41
CA ASP A 193 6.18 8.02 -3.81
C ASP A 193 7.49 7.38 -3.29
N PRO A 194 7.91 7.76 -2.05
CA PRO A 194 9.14 7.24 -1.46
C PRO A 194 9.14 5.71 -1.35
N LEU A 195 7.98 5.10 -1.10
CA LEU A 195 7.84 3.65 -0.99
C LEU A 195 8.11 2.96 -2.34
N ALA A 196 7.45 3.38 -3.41
CA ALA A 196 7.69 2.81 -4.75
C ALA A 196 9.14 3.03 -5.22
N ALA A 197 9.72 4.19 -4.89
CA ALA A 197 11.13 4.45 -5.17
C ALA A 197 12.06 3.50 -4.39
N SER A 198 11.75 3.20 -3.13
CA SER A 198 12.50 2.22 -2.33
C SER A 198 12.44 0.80 -2.91
N GLU A 199 11.29 0.40 -3.49
CA GLU A 199 11.14 -0.89 -4.18
C GLU A 199 11.98 -0.94 -5.47
N HIS A 200 12.00 0.15 -6.23
CA HIS A 200 12.89 0.28 -7.39
C HIS A 200 14.36 0.20 -7.00
N LEU A 201 14.76 0.79 -5.87
CA LEU A 201 16.12 0.65 -5.35
C LEU A 201 16.41 -0.78 -4.89
N ALA A 202 15.46 -1.49 -4.29
CA ALA A 202 15.63 -2.90 -3.95
C ALA A 202 15.90 -3.75 -5.22
N ALA A 203 15.16 -3.49 -6.29
CA ALA A 203 15.39 -4.14 -7.59
C ALA A 203 16.77 -3.80 -8.18
N TYR A 204 17.20 -2.54 -8.06
CA TYR A 204 18.56 -2.13 -8.45
C TYR A 204 19.63 -2.85 -7.63
N ILE A 205 19.54 -2.86 -6.30
CA ILE A 205 20.51 -3.50 -5.41
C ILE A 205 20.64 -5.01 -5.69
N ALA A 206 19.54 -5.67 -6.08
CA ALA A 206 19.54 -7.07 -6.44
C ALA A 206 20.15 -7.37 -7.83
N ASP A 207 20.35 -6.36 -8.68
CA ASP A 207 20.90 -6.50 -10.02
C ASP A 207 22.42 -6.74 -9.96
N PRO A 208 22.96 -7.83 -10.54
CA PRO A 208 24.41 -8.07 -10.59
C PRO A 208 25.23 -6.99 -11.31
N ALA A 209 24.59 -6.18 -12.15
CA ALA A 209 25.21 -5.06 -12.87
C ALA A 209 25.12 -3.73 -12.12
N ALA A 210 24.43 -3.67 -10.96
CA ALA A 210 24.42 -2.50 -10.11
C ALA A 210 25.81 -2.24 -9.51
N ARG A 211 26.17 -0.95 -9.44
CA ARG A 211 27.51 -0.51 -9.06
C ARG A 211 27.52 0.67 -8.09
N TRP A 212 26.40 1.36 -7.91
CA TRP A 212 26.32 2.49 -7.01
C TRP A 212 26.07 2.02 -5.57
N ASP A 213 27.10 2.09 -4.74
CA ASP A 213 27.04 1.66 -3.33
C ASP A 213 26.08 2.51 -2.48
N GLY A 214 25.72 3.72 -2.93
CA GLY A 214 24.78 4.61 -2.23
C GLY A 214 23.31 4.19 -2.34
N ALA A 215 22.97 3.18 -3.16
CA ALA A 215 21.59 2.77 -3.35
C ALA A 215 20.94 2.18 -2.09
N ALA A 216 21.69 1.42 -1.29
CA ALA A 216 21.18 0.84 -0.05
C ALA A 216 20.89 1.93 1.00
N ASP A 217 21.78 2.91 1.09
CA ASP A 217 21.67 4.08 1.95
C ASP A 217 20.41 4.89 1.60
N LEU A 218 20.28 5.29 0.33
CA LEU A 218 19.11 6.02 -0.17
C LEU A 218 17.81 5.22 0.00
N ARG A 219 17.83 3.89 -0.22
CA ARG A 219 16.64 3.04 0.01
C ARG A 219 16.18 3.16 1.45
N SER A 220 17.09 3.04 2.41
CA SER A 220 16.75 3.12 3.83
C SER A 220 16.22 4.51 4.22
N GLU A 221 16.74 5.58 3.62
CA GLU A 221 16.20 6.95 3.82
C GLU A 221 14.75 7.07 3.32
N LEU A 222 14.48 6.60 2.10
CA LEU A 222 13.13 6.63 1.52
C LEU A 222 12.13 5.78 2.30
N MET A 223 12.58 4.68 2.91
CA MET A 223 11.74 3.86 3.77
C MET A 223 11.40 4.55 5.10
N VAL A 224 12.32 5.31 5.68
CA VAL A 224 12.04 6.15 6.86
C VAL A 224 11.06 7.27 6.50
N GLU A 225 11.21 7.89 5.33
CA GLU A 225 10.28 8.91 4.83
C GLU A 225 8.88 8.32 4.60
N ALA A 226 8.78 7.18 3.92
CA ALA A 226 7.52 6.47 3.74
C ALA A 226 6.86 6.09 5.07
N ALA A 227 7.65 5.65 6.07
CA ALA A 227 7.12 5.35 7.40
C ALA A 227 6.57 6.61 8.10
N ALA A 228 7.24 7.75 7.95
CA ALA A 228 6.75 9.03 8.47
C ALA A 228 5.41 9.43 7.82
N GLU A 229 5.28 9.30 6.50
CA GLU A 229 4.01 9.55 5.79
C GLU A 229 2.88 8.63 6.30
N ARG A 230 3.18 7.36 6.62
CA ARG A 230 2.18 6.45 7.22
C ARG A 230 1.79 6.87 8.63
N PHE A 231 2.73 7.32 9.45
CA PHE A 231 2.41 7.88 10.77
C PHE A 231 1.56 9.16 10.66
N GLU A 232 1.83 10.03 9.68
CA GLU A 232 1.00 11.21 9.42
C GLU A 232 -0.43 10.86 8.99
N ALA A 233 -0.64 9.74 8.30
CA ALA A 233 -1.96 9.25 7.90
C ALA A 233 -2.71 8.50 9.02
N ALA A 234 -2.01 8.05 10.06
CA ALA A 234 -2.58 7.22 11.13
C ALA A 234 -3.77 7.85 11.90
N PRO A 235 -3.85 9.18 12.10
CA PRO A 235 -5.04 9.80 12.72
C PRO A 235 -6.32 9.64 11.88
N GLU A 236 -6.20 9.40 10.58
CA GLU A 236 -7.35 9.18 9.69
C GLU A 236 -7.56 7.68 9.41
N GLU A 237 -6.48 6.95 9.13
CA GLU A 237 -6.50 5.55 8.69
C GLU A 237 -6.50 4.54 9.85
N GLY A 238 -6.08 4.93 11.05
CA GLY A 238 -6.02 4.07 12.24
C GLY A 238 -4.83 3.09 12.23
N HIS A 239 -4.99 1.96 12.92
CA HIS A 239 -3.90 0.99 13.13
C HIS A 239 -3.24 0.43 11.84
N PRO A 240 -3.91 0.25 10.67
CA PRO A 240 -3.24 -0.29 9.49
C PRO A 240 -2.09 0.60 8.99
N ALA A 241 -2.20 1.93 9.16
CA ALA A 241 -1.14 2.86 8.83
C ALA A 241 0.02 2.76 9.84
N VAL A 242 -0.30 2.59 11.13
CA VAL A 242 0.70 2.33 12.19
C VAL A 242 1.47 1.04 11.89
N GLU A 243 0.76 -0.06 11.60
CA GLU A 243 1.37 -1.34 11.26
C GLU A 243 2.34 -1.22 10.07
N ALA A 244 1.88 -0.60 8.98
CA ALA A 244 2.72 -0.40 7.80
C ALA A 244 3.97 0.45 8.09
N ALA A 245 3.87 1.48 8.94
CA ALA A 245 5.02 2.27 9.35
C ALA A 245 6.04 1.44 10.14
N PHE A 246 5.58 0.64 11.11
CA PHE A 246 6.45 -0.24 11.90
C PHE A 246 7.12 -1.32 11.03
N GLU A 247 6.41 -1.90 10.05
CA GLU A 247 7.00 -2.86 9.11
C GLU A 247 8.15 -2.26 8.29
N LEU A 248 7.97 -1.03 7.78
CA LEU A 248 9.02 -0.31 7.06
C LEU A 248 10.23 -0.04 7.95
N LEU A 249 10.00 0.40 9.19
CA LEU A 249 11.07 0.71 10.12
C LEU A 249 11.80 -0.53 10.63
N ALA A 250 11.12 -1.66 10.81
CA ALA A 250 11.76 -2.94 11.14
C ALA A 250 12.72 -3.39 10.03
N GLU A 251 12.32 -3.27 8.76
CA GLU A 251 13.18 -3.54 7.62
C GLU A 251 14.38 -2.57 7.55
N VAL A 252 14.19 -1.28 7.89
CA VAL A 252 15.29 -0.32 8.02
C VAL A 252 16.27 -0.73 9.12
N VAL A 253 15.79 -1.10 10.30
CA VAL A 253 16.64 -1.54 11.42
C VAL A 253 17.43 -2.81 11.04
N ALA A 254 16.81 -3.73 10.32
CA ALA A 254 17.43 -4.98 9.88
C ALA A 254 18.48 -4.77 8.77
N SER A 255 18.21 -3.88 7.81
CA SER A 255 19.04 -3.68 6.62
C SER A 255 20.07 -2.54 6.75
N ALA A 256 19.82 -1.54 7.61
CA ALA A 256 20.66 -0.37 7.85
C ALA A 256 20.79 -0.07 9.36
N PRO A 257 21.61 -0.84 10.11
CA PRO A 257 21.73 -0.71 11.57
C PRO A 257 22.19 0.68 12.06
N ASP A 258 22.88 1.44 11.20
CA ASP A 258 23.31 2.81 11.45
C ASP A 258 22.15 3.82 11.47
N ARG A 259 21.00 3.47 10.87
CA ARG A 259 19.75 4.26 10.94
C ARG A 259 18.78 3.82 12.04
N ALA A 260 19.12 2.78 12.81
CA ALA A 260 18.21 2.28 13.84
C ALA A 260 17.86 3.32 14.92
N GLU A 261 18.75 4.27 15.21
CA GLU A 261 18.45 5.38 16.14
C GLU A 261 17.43 6.37 15.55
N GLN A 262 17.53 6.67 14.26
CA GLN A 262 16.57 7.52 13.55
C GLN A 262 15.18 6.87 13.50
N ALA A 263 15.11 5.56 13.20
CA ALA A 263 13.85 4.81 13.20
C ALA A 263 13.17 4.83 14.59
N ARG A 264 13.95 4.63 15.65
CA ARG A 264 13.42 4.70 17.03
C ARG A 264 12.95 6.11 17.41
N ALA A 265 13.68 7.14 17.01
CA ALA A 265 13.29 8.53 17.24
C ALA A 265 11.96 8.88 16.55
N LEU A 266 11.74 8.36 15.34
CA LEU A 266 10.48 8.55 14.62
C LEU A 266 9.30 7.86 15.34
N VAL A 267 9.50 6.64 15.85
CA VAL A 267 8.48 5.94 16.65
C VAL A 267 8.17 6.70 17.95
N ASP A 268 9.18 7.22 18.64
CA ASP A 268 9.02 7.98 19.88
C ASP A 268 8.24 9.29 19.66
N ASP A 269 8.55 10.03 18.59
CA ASP A 269 7.84 11.24 18.19
C ASP A 269 6.39 10.95 17.82
N PHE A 270 6.15 9.88 17.06
CA PHE A 270 4.81 9.42 16.72
C PHE A 270 4.00 9.10 17.99
N LEU A 271 4.51 8.26 18.88
CA LEU A 271 3.77 7.86 20.10
C LEU A 271 3.49 9.04 21.04
N THR A 272 4.35 10.06 21.03
CA THR A 272 4.15 11.28 21.82
C THR A 272 3.05 12.17 21.23
N THR A 273 2.95 12.26 19.90
CA THR A 273 2.03 13.20 19.21
C THR A 273 0.71 12.56 18.79
N TYR A 274 0.66 11.24 18.66
CA TYR A 274 -0.50 10.51 18.18
C TYR A 274 -1.77 10.73 19.03
N PRO A 275 -1.71 10.70 20.38
CA PRO A 275 -2.89 10.97 21.22
C PRO A 275 -3.45 12.39 21.08
N GLU A 276 -2.66 13.35 20.58
CA GLU A 276 -3.10 14.73 20.38
C GLU A 276 -3.81 14.94 19.03
N THR A 277 -3.57 14.05 18.06
CA THR A 277 -4.01 14.21 16.67
C THR A 277 -5.11 13.22 16.27
N ALA A 278 -5.15 12.04 16.90
CA ALA A 278 -6.16 11.01 16.67
C ALA A 278 -7.27 11.06 17.72
N ASP A 279 -8.47 10.58 17.38
CA ASP A 279 -9.51 10.33 18.39
C ASP A 279 -9.16 9.11 19.25
N SER A 280 -9.75 9.05 20.44
CA SER A 280 -9.43 8.02 21.43
C SER A 280 -9.69 6.59 20.95
N CYS A 281 -10.64 6.34 20.04
CA CYS A 281 -10.86 4.99 19.49
C CYS A 281 -9.73 4.57 18.55
N ARG A 282 -9.20 5.48 17.73
CA ARG A 282 -8.01 5.19 16.91
C ARG A 282 -6.76 4.98 17.76
N VAL A 283 -6.58 5.78 18.81
CA VAL A 283 -5.48 5.59 19.76
C VAL A 283 -5.60 4.22 20.42
N LYS A 284 -6.80 3.84 20.88
CA LYS A 284 -7.09 2.52 21.46
C LYS A 284 -6.70 1.39 20.51
N ASP A 285 -7.19 1.42 19.26
CA ASP A 285 -6.90 0.37 18.27
C ASP A 285 -5.39 0.22 18.02
N ALA A 286 -4.65 1.33 17.95
CA ALA A 286 -3.20 1.30 17.78
C ALA A 286 -2.48 0.75 19.02
N THR A 287 -2.93 1.12 20.23
CA THR A 287 -2.34 0.60 21.48
C THR A 287 -2.63 -0.87 21.70
N ASP A 288 -3.83 -1.35 21.31
CA ASP A 288 -4.19 -2.77 21.34
C ASP A 288 -3.26 -3.57 20.41
N TRP A 289 -3.10 -3.11 19.16
CA TRP A 289 -2.19 -3.73 18.19
C TRP A 289 -0.73 -3.75 18.68
N LEU A 290 -0.24 -2.66 19.28
CA LEU A 290 1.11 -2.62 19.88
C LEU A 290 1.25 -3.57 21.07
N GLY A 291 0.22 -3.69 21.91
CA GLY A 291 0.18 -4.56 23.08
C GLY A 291 0.23 -6.05 22.73
N GLU A 292 -0.37 -6.45 21.60
CA GLU A 292 -0.34 -7.83 21.09
C GLU A 292 1.05 -8.29 20.59
N SER A 293 2.05 -7.40 20.63
CA SER A 293 3.47 -7.68 20.35
C SER A 293 3.72 -8.36 18.99
N PRO A 294 3.30 -7.76 17.86
CA PRO A 294 3.61 -8.29 16.54
C PRO A 294 5.13 -8.22 16.25
N PRO A 295 5.67 -9.13 15.41
CA PRO A 295 7.10 -9.16 15.06
C PRO A 295 7.66 -7.82 14.58
N ALA A 296 6.86 -7.01 13.88
CA ALA A 296 7.25 -5.68 13.41
C ALA A 296 7.50 -4.67 14.56
N ALA A 297 6.77 -4.79 15.67
CA ALA A 297 6.94 -3.94 16.85
C ALA A 297 8.03 -4.45 17.81
N ALA A 298 8.48 -5.70 17.68
CA ALA A 298 9.44 -6.32 18.58
C ALA A 298 10.82 -5.62 18.59
N ASP A 299 11.22 -5.01 17.47
CA ASP A 299 12.46 -4.22 17.39
C ASP A 299 12.37 -2.86 18.13
N PHE A 300 11.18 -2.51 18.58
CA PHE A 300 10.82 -1.27 19.26
C PHE A 300 10.22 -1.54 20.65
N GLU A 301 10.90 -2.31 21.50
CA GLU A 301 10.40 -2.69 22.84
C GLU A 301 9.86 -1.52 23.68
N ALA A 302 10.44 -0.33 23.54
CA ALA A 302 9.97 0.88 24.22
C ALA A 302 8.57 1.32 23.77
N ALA A 303 8.18 1.04 22.53
CA ALA A 303 6.87 1.37 21.97
C ALA A 303 5.75 0.63 22.70
N ALA A 304 5.94 -0.64 23.04
CA ALA A 304 4.96 -1.42 23.79
C ALA A 304 4.77 -0.87 25.21
N ALA A 305 5.83 -0.37 25.85
CA ALA A 305 5.72 0.25 27.17
C ALA A 305 4.94 1.58 27.10
N VAL A 306 5.24 2.44 26.12
CA VAL A 306 4.49 3.69 25.91
C VAL A 306 3.04 3.41 25.55
N ALA A 307 2.77 2.41 24.71
CA ALA A 307 1.41 2.00 24.37
C ALA A 307 0.62 1.53 25.59
N ALA A 308 1.25 0.74 26.48
CA ALA A 308 0.64 0.31 27.74
C ALA A 308 0.33 1.48 28.68
N ASP A 309 1.16 2.52 28.70
CA ASP A 309 0.92 3.74 29.46
C ASP A 309 -0.23 4.59 28.88
N LEU A 310 -0.40 4.59 27.55
CA LEU A 310 -1.47 5.34 26.85
C LEU A 310 -2.82 4.62 26.81
N ALA A 311 -2.82 3.28 26.84
CA ALA A 311 -4.00 2.46 26.60
C ALA A 311 -5.18 2.77 27.54
N PRO A 312 -5.02 2.94 28.87
CA PRO A 312 -6.17 3.16 29.76
C PRO A 312 -6.98 4.40 29.39
N ASP A 313 -6.32 5.53 29.12
CA ASP A 313 -7.00 6.78 28.77
C ASP A 313 -7.61 6.73 27.37
N ALA A 314 -6.95 6.04 26.43
CA ALA A 314 -7.49 5.81 25.09
C ALA A 314 -8.74 4.93 25.11
N ILE A 315 -8.73 3.83 25.87
CA ILE A 315 -9.88 2.94 26.05
C ILE A 315 -11.05 3.71 26.69
N LEU A 316 -10.80 4.47 27.77
CA LEU A 316 -11.83 5.26 28.43
C LEU A 316 -12.42 6.32 27.47
N GLY A 317 -11.58 7.09 26.79
CA GLY A 317 -12.03 8.12 25.85
C GLY A 317 -12.83 7.54 24.69
N CYS A 318 -12.44 6.35 24.19
CA CYS A 318 -13.21 5.65 23.16
C CYS A 318 -14.58 5.20 23.68
N ALA A 319 -14.62 4.63 24.88
CA ALA A 319 -15.87 4.21 25.52
C ALA A 319 -16.82 5.39 25.74
N ASP A 320 -16.31 6.53 26.21
CA ASP A 320 -17.06 7.78 26.37
C ASP A 320 -17.61 8.29 25.02
N SER A 321 -16.81 8.25 23.94
CA SER A 321 -17.25 8.64 22.59
C SER A 321 -18.36 7.74 22.07
N LEU A 322 -18.18 6.41 22.17
CA LEU A 322 -19.18 5.42 21.78
C LEU A 322 -20.49 5.58 22.58
N MET A 323 -20.38 5.90 23.87
CA MET A 323 -21.52 6.18 24.73
C MET A 323 -22.30 7.40 24.25
N SER A 324 -21.61 8.46 23.84
CA SER A 324 -22.22 9.69 23.29
C SER A 324 -22.89 9.47 21.93
N GLU A 325 -22.35 8.56 21.12
CA GLU A 325 -22.90 8.15 19.82
C GLU A 325 -24.06 7.15 19.94
N SER A 326 -24.51 6.85 21.17
CA SER A 326 -25.55 5.84 21.44
C SER A 326 -25.18 4.41 20.99
N ARG A 327 -23.88 4.12 20.87
CA ARG A 327 -23.34 2.79 20.56
C ARG A 327 -23.07 2.01 21.85
N TRP A 328 -24.08 1.92 22.71
CA TRP A 328 -23.92 1.47 24.10
C TRP A 328 -23.29 0.09 24.24
N GLY A 329 -23.64 -0.88 23.39
CA GLY A 329 -23.02 -2.21 23.44
C GLY A 329 -21.49 -2.16 23.27
N GLN A 330 -21.01 -1.37 22.30
CA GLN A 330 -19.57 -1.20 22.06
C GLN A 330 -18.89 -0.36 23.14
N ALA A 331 -19.60 0.66 23.67
CA ALA A 331 -19.11 1.41 24.83
C ALA A 331 -18.92 0.50 26.05
N GLY A 332 -19.88 -0.38 26.32
CA GLY A 332 -19.81 -1.37 27.39
C GLY A 332 -18.63 -2.34 27.23
N GLU A 333 -18.38 -2.82 26.02
CA GLU A 333 -17.20 -3.65 25.71
C GLU A 333 -15.88 -2.91 25.99
N ALA A 334 -15.76 -1.66 25.57
CA ALA A 334 -14.57 -0.85 25.81
C ALA A 334 -14.36 -0.56 27.31
N TYR A 335 -15.41 -0.18 28.05
CA TYR A 335 -15.32 -0.02 29.51
C TYR A 335 -14.91 -1.32 30.21
N ALA A 336 -15.52 -2.44 29.82
CA ALA A 336 -15.18 -3.75 30.39
C ALA A 336 -13.73 -4.15 30.10
N GLN A 337 -13.20 -3.84 28.92
CA GLN A 337 -11.80 -4.03 28.58
C GLN A 337 -10.89 -3.27 29.56
N LEU A 338 -11.16 -1.98 29.82
CA LEU A 338 -10.37 -1.18 30.76
C LEU A 338 -10.36 -1.82 32.15
N VAL A 339 -11.53 -2.22 32.65
CA VAL A 339 -11.64 -2.84 33.97
C VAL A 339 -10.92 -4.19 34.05
N ALA A 340 -10.94 -4.96 32.96
CA ALA A 340 -10.31 -6.28 32.90
C ALA A 340 -8.79 -6.19 32.80
N GLU A 341 -8.27 -5.30 31.96
CA GLU A 341 -6.83 -5.16 31.69
C GLU A 341 -6.12 -4.25 32.68
N TYR A 342 -6.82 -3.22 33.19
CA TYR A 342 -6.27 -2.19 34.06
C TYR A 342 -7.11 -1.99 35.35
N PRO A 343 -7.34 -3.03 36.16
CA PRO A 343 -8.25 -2.99 37.30
C PRO A 343 -7.85 -2.01 38.41
N ASP A 344 -6.55 -1.69 38.50
CA ASP A 344 -5.94 -0.80 39.50
C ASP A 344 -5.69 0.63 38.96
N HIS A 345 -6.04 0.93 37.71
CA HIS A 345 -5.90 2.28 37.14
C HIS A 345 -6.92 3.25 37.76
N GLU A 346 -6.58 4.54 37.85
CA GLU A 346 -7.47 5.54 38.46
C GLU A 346 -8.82 5.69 37.72
N SER A 347 -8.83 5.37 36.42
CA SER A 347 -10.02 5.35 35.57
C SER A 347 -10.90 4.11 35.73
N ALA A 348 -10.44 3.08 36.46
CA ALA A 348 -11.15 1.79 36.53
C ALA A 348 -12.53 1.89 37.18
N ASP A 349 -12.68 2.70 38.24
CA ASP A 349 -14.00 2.92 38.87
C ASP A 349 -14.97 3.62 37.93
N ARG A 350 -14.52 4.68 37.23
CA ARG A 350 -15.33 5.35 36.21
C ARG A 350 -15.75 4.39 35.09
N ALA A 351 -14.86 3.49 34.67
CA ALA A 351 -15.18 2.51 33.65
C ALA A 351 -16.20 1.47 34.13
N ARG A 352 -16.16 1.05 35.41
CA ARG A 352 -17.20 0.18 35.99
C ARG A 352 -18.57 0.86 35.93
N ASP A 353 -18.64 2.11 36.37
CA ASP A 353 -19.87 2.91 36.33
C ASP A 353 -20.37 3.08 34.88
N GLY A 354 -19.45 3.35 33.94
CA GLY A 354 -19.74 3.47 32.52
C GLY A 354 -20.26 2.18 31.89
N ALA A 355 -19.71 1.02 32.26
CA ALA A 355 -20.16 -0.29 31.80
C ALA A 355 -21.58 -0.61 32.28
N GLU A 356 -21.87 -0.37 33.56
CA GLU A 356 -23.22 -0.54 34.13
C GLU A 356 -24.23 0.37 33.40
N LEU A 357 -23.87 1.65 33.21
CA LEU A 357 -24.74 2.60 32.52
C LEU A 357 -24.97 2.23 31.06
N ALA A 358 -23.94 1.76 30.36
CA ALA A 358 -24.05 1.28 28.98
C ALA A 358 -25.01 0.09 28.86
N GLU A 359 -24.95 -0.85 29.80
CA GLU A 359 -25.88 -1.99 29.85
C GLU A 359 -27.32 -1.54 30.10
N VAL A 360 -27.55 -0.66 31.09
CA VAL A 360 -28.86 -0.07 31.35
C VAL A 360 -29.42 0.62 30.10
N ARG A 361 -28.65 1.51 29.47
CA ARG A 361 -29.11 2.24 28.27
C ARG A 361 -29.42 1.29 27.10
N SER A 362 -28.62 0.24 26.94
CA SER A 362 -28.88 -0.78 25.92
C SER A 362 -30.21 -1.50 26.15
N ARG A 363 -30.56 -1.84 27.40
CA ARG A 363 -31.82 -2.51 27.74
C ARG A 363 -33.03 -1.59 27.66
N LEU A 364 -32.84 -0.29 27.90
CA LEU A 364 -33.85 0.76 27.74
C LEU A 364 -34.07 1.20 26.29
N GLY A 365 -33.28 0.69 25.34
CA GLY A 365 -33.37 1.03 23.92
C GLY A 365 -33.08 2.50 23.59
N GLY A 366 -32.35 3.22 24.45
CA GLY A 366 -31.99 4.62 24.22
C GLY A 366 -32.97 5.66 24.72
N TRP A 367 -33.72 5.33 25.76
CA TRP A 367 -34.59 6.30 26.43
C TRP A 367 -33.81 7.53 26.94
N PRO A 368 -34.37 8.76 26.80
CA PRO A 368 -35.65 9.08 26.17
C PRO A 368 -35.57 8.99 24.63
N ALA A 369 -36.33 8.07 24.04
CA ALA A 369 -36.41 7.91 22.60
C ALA A 369 -37.69 8.58 22.08
N THR A 370 -37.58 9.39 21.03
CA THR A 370 -38.72 10.14 20.48
C THR A 370 -39.81 9.27 19.86
N ASP A 371 -39.51 8.01 19.55
CA ASP A 371 -40.39 7.11 18.77
C ASP A 371 -40.86 5.85 19.53
N MET A 372 -40.42 5.62 20.78
CA MET A 372 -40.67 4.37 21.54
C MET A 372 -41.69 4.51 22.68
N LEU A 373 -42.70 5.37 22.52
CA LEU A 373 -43.65 5.62 23.60
C LEU A 373 -44.55 4.41 23.93
N TYR A 374 -44.69 3.43 23.03
CA TYR A 374 -45.61 2.29 23.18
C TYR A 374 -44.94 0.96 23.57
N ASP A 375 -43.63 0.82 23.37
CA ASP A 375 -42.94 -0.45 23.64
C ASP A 375 -42.33 -0.44 25.05
N VAL A 376 -42.63 -1.49 25.82
CA VAL A 376 -41.97 -1.74 27.10
C VAL A 376 -40.54 -2.23 26.83
N PRO A 377 -39.50 -1.58 27.37
CA PRO A 377 -38.12 -1.95 27.10
C PRO A 377 -37.76 -3.31 27.71
N ALA A 378 -36.73 -3.96 27.15
CA ALA A 378 -36.20 -5.23 27.66
C ALA A 378 -35.77 -5.15 29.13
N TYR A 379 -35.43 -3.96 29.62
CA TYR A 379 -35.16 -3.70 31.03
C TYR A 379 -36.30 -4.14 31.95
N CYS A 380 -37.55 -4.02 31.52
CA CYS A 380 -38.71 -4.37 32.35
C CYS A 380 -38.86 -5.87 32.59
N ASP A 381 -38.33 -6.70 31.70
CA ASP A 381 -38.32 -8.16 31.84
C ASP A 381 -37.09 -8.66 32.59
N ASP A 382 -35.94 -8.02 32.38
CA ASP A 382 -34.66 -8.37 32.99
C ASP A 382 -33.94 -7.10 33.45
N PRO A 383 -34.24 -6.57 34.65
CA PRO A 383 -33.65 -5.34 35.15
C PRO A 383 -32.19 -5.55 35.54
N VAL A 384 -31.36 -4.53 35.35
CA VAL A 384 -29.96 -4.52 35.80
C VAL A 384 -29.66 -3.31 36.66
N PRO A 385 -28.83 -3.46 37.71
CA PRO A 385 -28.47 -2.35 38.56
C PRO A 385 -27.57 -1.34 37.84
N TYR A 386 -27.70 -0.07 38.21
CA TYR A 386 -26.71 0.97 37.97
C TYR A 386 -26.36 1.67 39.27
N SER A 387 -25.23 1.31 39.85
CA SER A 387 -24.82 1.73 41.20
C SER A 387 -24.61 3.25 41.36
N GLY A 388 -24.41 3.96 40.24
CA GLY A 388 -24.32 5.41 40.15
C GLY A 388 -25.67 6.15 40.19
N ALA A 389 -26.80 5.44 40.17
CA ALA A 389 -28.13 6.05 40.26
C ALA A 389 -28.40 6.67 41.65
N PRO A 390 -29.24 7.71 41.73
CA PRO A 390 -29.76 8.22 43.00
C PRO A 390 -30.40 7.11 43.85
N ASP A 391 -30.20 7.19 45.18
CA ASP A 391 -30.85 6.27 46.11
C ASP A 391 -32.35 6.49 46.15
N TYR A 392 -33.12 5.41 45.97
CA TYR A 392 -34.54 5.39 46.28
C TYR A 392 -34.75 5.23 47.79
N SER A 393 -34.52 6.30 48.54
CA SER A 393 -34.76 6.33 49.99
C SER A 393 -34.95 7.76 50.53
N GLY A 394 -35.68 7.88 51.64
CA GLY A 394 -35.91 9.18 52.28
C GLY A 394 -37.05 9.96 51.61
N SER A 395 -37.32 11.17 52.10
CA SER A 395 -38.43 11.98 51.57
C SER A 395 -38.17 12.43 50.14
N GLY A 396 -39.07 12.06 49.21
CA GLY A 396 -39.03 12.43 47.80
C GLY A 396 -39.16 13.94 47.52
N PRO A 397 -39.36 14.36 46.25
CA PRO A 397 -39.73 13.50 45.14
C PRO A 397 -38.56 12.73 44.49
N HIS A 398 -38.77 11.46 44.21
CA HIS A 398 -37.87 10.59 43.46
C HIS A 398 -38.17 10.70 41.97
N ARG A 399 -37.15 11.00 41.16
CA ARG A 399 -37.28 11.05 39.70
C ARG A 399 -37.38 9.64 39.13
N MET A 400 -38.23 9.46 38.12
CA MET A 400 -38.50 8.17 37.49
C MET A 400 -38.45 8.28 35.97
N ALA A 401 -38.03 7.16 35.35
CA ALA A 401 -38.19 6.88 33.93
C ALA A 401 -39.40 5.96 33.75
N VAL A 402 -40.45 6.45 33.10
CA VAL A 402 -41.74 5.73 32.97
C VAL A 402 -41.91 5.20 31.55
N PHE A 403 -42.32 3.93 31.42
CA PHE A 403 -42.48 3.21 30.17
C PHE A 403 -43.86 2.54 30.06
N GLY A 404 -44.35 2.37 28.83
CA GLY A 404 -45.60 1.63 28.53
C GLY A 404 -46.89 2.46 28.60
N MET A 405 -46.80 3.77 28.83
CA MET A 405 -47.95 4.70 28.79
C MET A 405 -47.63 5.92 27.93
N ALA A 406 -47.91 5.82 26.63
CA ALA A 406 -47.52 6.78 25.60
C ALA A 406 -48.26 8.12 25.62
N GLU A 407 -49.49 8.17 26.15
CA GLU A 407 -50.44 9.25 25.84
C GLU A 407 -50.90 10.08 27.06
N ALA A 408 -50.55 9.72 28.30
CA ALA A 408 -51.41 10.06 29.43
C ALA A 408 -50.76 10.66 30.69
N ILE A 409 -49.50 11.07 30.68
CA ILE A 409 -48.84 11.40 31.96
C ILE A 409 -48.10 12.75 31.94
N ASP A 410 -48.83 13.85 32.18
CA ASP A 410 -48.23 15.13 32.59
C ASP A 410 -47.82 15.07 34.08
N LEU A 411 -46.81 14.26 34.40
CA LEU A 411 -46.27 14.23 35.77
C LEU A 411 -45.56 15.55 36.07
N PRO A 412 -45.53 15.95 37.35
CA PRO A 412 -44.65 17.03 37.78
C PRO A 412 -43.21 16.80 37.30
N ALA A 413 -42.58 17.83 36.74
CA ALA A 413 -41.18 17.75 36.28
C ALA A 413 -40.20 17.33 37.40
N SER A 414 -40.58 17.51 38.67
CA SER A 414 -39.81 17.01 39.82
C SER A 414 -39.80 15.48 39.94
N TRP A 415 -40.73 14.78 39.30
CA TRP A 415 -40.88 13.33 39.33
C TRP A 415 -40.36 12.69 38.05
N GLN A 416 -40.14 13.46 36.99
CA GLN A 416 -39.64 12.92 35.73
C GLN A 416 -38.13 13.10 35.64
N ALA A 417 -37.42 12.04 35.27
CA ALA A 417 -36.02 12.14 34.90
C ALA A 417 -35.89 12.64 33.44
N GLU A 418 -34.93 13.51 33.16
CA GLU A 418 -34.61 13.91 31.76
C GLU A 418 -33.57 12.97 31.15
N ASP A 419 -32.75 12.34 32.00
CA ASP A 419 -31.78 11.32 31.65
C ASP A 419 -31.80 10.20 32.70
N ILE A 420 -31.48 8.99 32.27
CA ILE A 420 -31.50 7.82 33.15
C ILE A 420 -30.58 7.95 34.37
N THR A 421 -29.49 8.73 34.28
CA THR A 421 -28.58 9.00 35.40
C THR A 421 -29.21 9.84 36.52
N GLU A 422 -30.34 10.50 36.26
CA GLU A 422 -31.10 11.25 37.25
C GLU A 422 -32.24 10.44 37.88
N ALA A 423 -32.57 9.27 37.31
CA ALA A 423 -33.69 8.46 37.74
C ALA A 423 -33.31 7.61 38.97
N ALA A 424 -34.11 7.68 40.03
CA ALA A 424 -34.06 6.72 41.12
C ALA A 424 -34.83 5.43 40.78
N LEU A 425 -35.83 5.54 39.90
CA LEU A 425 -36.75 4.46 39.53
C LEU A 425 -36.87 4.26 38.02
N VAL A 426 -37.04 3.01 37.61
CA VAL A 426 -37.60 2.64 36.31
C VAL A 426 -38.99 2.05 36.55
N VAL A 427 -40.01 2.66 35.95
CA VAL A 427 -41.41 2.25 36.12
C VAL A 427 -41.93 1.69 34.80
N CYS A 428 -42.30 0.42 34.83
CA CYS A 428 -42.80 -0.34 33.71
C CYS A 428 -44.30 -0.55 33.88
N VAL A 429 -45.09 0.04 32.99
CA VAL A 429 -46.54 -0.11 32.96
C VAL A 429 -46.88 -1.06 31.82
N GLY A 430 -47.71 -2.07 32.08
CA GLY A 430 -48.10 -3.04 31.06
C GLY A 430 -49.02 -2.46 29.99
N ASP A 431 -49.19 -3.22 28.91
CA ASP A 431 -49.95 -2.81 27.72
C ASP A 431 -51.39 -2.44 28.05
N ILE A 432 -51.89 -1.39 27.39
CA ILE A 432 -53.30 -0.99 27.42
C ILE A 432 -54.21 -2.15 26.98
N ALA A 433 -53.76 -3.04 26.08
CA ALA A 433 -54.53 -4.22 25.67
C ALA A 433 -54.80 -5.21 26.82
N ASP A 434 -53.92 -5.25 27.83
CA ASP A 434 -54.04 -6.10 29.02
C ASP A 434 -54.79 -5.42 30.18
N THR A 435 -55.31 -4.21 29.95
CA THR A 435 -56.04 -3.47 30.99
C THR A 435 -57.36 -4.16 31.34
N ALA A 436 -57.42 -4.67 32.56
CA ALA A 436 -58.64 -5.18 33.16
C ALA A 436 -59.61 -4.04 33.52
N GLU A 437 -60.89 -4.39 33.63
CA GLU A 437 -61.85 -3.50 34.28
C GLU A 437 -61.52 -3.43 35.78
N GLY A 438 -61.18 -2.25 36.26
CA GLY A 438 -60.97 -1.98 37.68
C GLY A 438 -62.29 -1.86 38.45
N SER A 439 -62.18 -1.30 39.66
CA SER A 439 -63.33 -1.02 40.51
C SER A 439 -64.36 -0.09 39.84
N VAL A 440 -65.64 -0.23 40.23
CA VAL A 440 -66.71 0.67 39.78
C VAL A 440 -66.48 2.04 40.42
N VAL A 441 -66.29 3.05 39.58
CA VAL A 441 -66.08 4.43 40.01
C VAL A 441 -67.41 5.13 40.23
N ASP A 442 -68.32 5.06 39.26
CA ASP A 442 -69.67 5.63 39.37
C ASP A 442 -70.68 4.90 38.45
N THR A 443 -71.98 5.08 38.68
CA THR A 443 -73.06 4.66 37.78
C THR A 443 -73.59 5.87 37.02
N CYS A 444 -73.18 6.00 35.76
CA CYS A 444 -73.45 7.15 34.92
C CYS A 444 -74.75 6.95 34.12
N ARG A 445 -75.56 8.01 34.01
CA ARG A 445 -76.82 7.99 33.24
C ARG A 445 -76.66 8.78 31.95
N TYR A 446 -76.89 8.09 30.82
CA TYR A 446 -76.74 8.65 29.47
C TYR A 446 -78.09 8.98 28.81
N GLU A 447 -78.05 9.79 27.74
CA GLU A 447 -79.24 10.08 26.93
C GLU A 447 -79.90 8.78 26.45
N GLY A 448 -81.23 8.70 26.56
CA GLY A 448 -81.99 7.46 26.34
C GLY A 448 -82.33 6.69 27.63
N GLY A 449 -81.84 7.14 28.80
CA GLY A 449 -82.20 6.57 30.11
C GLY A 449 -81.41 5.31 30.48
N HIS A 450 -80.29 5.08 29.79
CA HIS A 450 -79.37 3.98 30.07
C HIS A 450 -78.51 4.32 31.29
N GLU A 451 -78.44 3.40 32.24
CA GLU A 451 -77.48 3.45 33.36
C GLU A 451 -76.34 2.49 33.06
N VAL A 452 -75.12 2.97 33.28
CA VAL A 452 -73.89 2.25 32.99
C VAL A 452 -72.97 2.40 34.18
N ASP A 453 -72.58 1.27 34.78
CA ASP A 453 -71.47 1.26 35.72
C ASP A 453 -70.19 1.56 34.94
N VAL A 454 -69.50 2.62 35.32
CA VAL A 454 -68.23 3.04 34.74
C VAL A 454 -67.11 2.60 35.67
N HIS A 455 -66.12 1.94 35.09
CA HIS A 455 -65.03 1.27 35.79
C HIS A 455 -63.74 2.07 35.64
N ALA A 456 -62.93 2.04 36.70
CA ALA A 456 -61.55 2.49 36.66
C ALA A 456 -60.75 1.67 35.63
N ARG A 457 -59.66 2.24 35.12
CA ARG A 457 -58.72 1.50 34.27
C ARG A 457 -57.64 0.90 35.16
N GLN A 458 -57.55 -0.42 35.15
CA GLN A 458 -56.53 -1.14 35.91
C GLN A 458 -55.32 -1.44 35.01
N PHE A 459 -54.13 -1.06 35.47
CA PHE A 459 -52.88 -1.29 34.76
C PHE A 459 -51.91 -2.07 35.66
N PRO A 460 -51.29 -3.15 35.16
CA PRO A 460 -50.19 -3.78 35.87
C PRO A 460 -48.97 -2.85 35.84
N MET A 461 -48.33 -2.68 36.98
CA MET A 461 -47.15 -1.83 37.13
C MET A 461 -46.09 -2.53 37.97
N THR A 462 -44.85 -2.41 37.51
CA THR A 462 -43.69 -2.79 38.30
C THR A 462 -42.70 -1.62 38.31
N ALA A 463 -42.23 -1.25 39.49
CA ALA A 463 -41.19 -0.25 39.66
C ALA A 463 -39.93 -0.91 40.23
N PHE A 464 -38.80 -0.57 39.64
CA PHE A 464 -37.49 -1.05 40.03
C PHE A 464 -36.65 0.11 40.56
N ALA A 465 -35.97 -0.08 41.69
CA ALA A 465 -34.93 0.84 42.11
C ALA A 465 -33.74 0.70 41.15
N LEU A 466 -33.44 1.75 40.37
CA LEU A 466 -32.41 1.69 39.34
C LEU A 466 -31.05 1.33 39.94
N ARG A 467 -30.77 1.81 41.15
CA ARG A 467 -29.50 1.55 41.83
C ARG A 467 -29.20 0.07 42.07
N THR A 468 -30.22 -0.71 42.40
CA THR A 468 -30.07 -2.10 42.82
C THR A 468 -30.67 -3.09 41.82
N GLY A 469 -31.49 -2.63 40.88
CA GLY A 469 -32.31 -3.47 40.01
C GLY A 469 -33.44 -4.20 40.74
N GLU A 470 -33.63 -3.94 42.04
CA GLU A 470 -34.63 -4.64 42.85
C GLU A 470 -36.03 -4.06 42.62
N VAL A 471 -37.03 -4.94 42.63
CA VAL A 471 -38.44 -4.57 42.61
C VAL A 471 -38.79 -3.87 43.92
N VAL A 472 -39.19 -2.59 43.83
CA VAL A 472 -39.67 -1.81 44.98
C VAL A 472 -41.19 -1.72 45.02
N TYR A 473 -41.83 -1.94 43.87
CA TYR A 473 -43.28 -2.05 43.75
C TYR A 473 -43.62 -3.05 42.65
N SER A 474 -44.61 -3.90 42.91
CA SER A 474 -45.25 -4.75 41.90
C SER A 474 -46.70 -4.94 42.29
N GLY A 475 -47.60 -4.57 41.39
CA GLY A 475 -49.03 -4.61 41.64
C GLY A 475 -49.80 -3.99 40.49
N ASP A 476 -51.11 -3.93 40.67
CA ASP A 476 -51.98 -3.21 39.76
C ASP A 476 -52.32 -1.86 40.39
N PHE A 477 -52.34 -0.81 39.58
CA PHE A 477 -52.90 0.47 39.99
C PHE A 477 -54.15 0.77 39.16
N GLU A 478 -55.11 1.43 39.80
CA GLU A 478 -56.35 1.84 39.18
C GLU A 478 -56.31 3.34 38.96
N ILE A 479 -56.50 3.76 37.71
CA ILE A 479 -56.74 5.16 37.38
C ILE A 479 -58.25 5.35 37.37
N GLY A 480 -58.72 6.14 38.33
CA GLY A 480 -60.10 6.61 38.40
C GLY A 480 -60.39 7.67 37.33
N GLY A 481 -61.52 8.34 37.47
CA GLY A 481 -61.88 9.47 36.63
C GLY A 481 -63.39 9.63 36.47
N ASP A 482 -63.77 10.56 35.62
CA ASP A 482 -65.16 10.92 35.41
C ASP A 482 -65.88 10.01 34.40
N CYS A 483 -67.21 10.03 34.47
CA CYS A 483 -68.08 9.47 33.44
C CYS A 483 -67.67 9.98 32.04
N PRO A 484 -67.33 9.10 31.08
CA PRO A 484 -67.02 9.55 29.73
C PRO A 484 -68.26 10.23 29.12
N PRO A 485 -68.10 11.25 28.27
CA PRO A 485 -69.21 12.03 27.72
C PRO A 485 -70.10 11.21 26.76
N GLU A 486 -69.53 10.18 26.13
CA GLU A 486 -70.19 9.28 25.21
C GLU A 486 -69.80 7.83 25.51
N ILE A 487 -70.70 6.89 25.24
CA ILE A 487 -70.45 5.45 25.36
C ILE A 487 -70.74 4.78 24.01
N PHE A 488 -69.94 3.79 23.64
CA PHE A 488 -70.17 2.95 22.48
C PHE A 488 -70.79 1.62 22.93
N LEU A 489 -71.87 1.23 22.25
CA LEU A 489 -72.59 -0.02 22.47
C LEU A 489 -72.36 -0.93 21.27
N ASP A 490 -71.99 -2.19 21.50
CA ASP A 490 -71.86 -3.18 20.42
C ASP A 490 -73.23 -3.61 19.89
N GLU A 491 -73.23 -4.31 18.75
CA GLU A 491 -74.46 -4.81 18.09
C GLU A 491 -75.35 -5.67 19.01
N ASP A 492 -74.75 -6.37 19.98
CA ASP A 492 -75.43 -7.22 20.96
C ASP A 492 -75.88 -6.47 22.24
N GLY A 493 -75.63 -5.15 22.33
CA GLY A 493 -75.95 -4.31 23.48
C GLY A 493 -75.03 -4.53 24.70
N THR A 494 -73.99 -5.35 24.55
CA THR A 494 -72.83 -5.43 25.45
C THR A 494 -71.90 -4.25 25.16
N LYS A 495 -71.21 -3.76 26.17
CA LYS A 495 -70.56 -2.44 26.12
C LYS A 495 -69.05 -2.61 26.04
N GLU A 496 -68.42 -2.09 24.99
CA GLU A 496 -66.98 -2.22 24.77
C GLU A 496 -66.15 -1.21 25.61
N HIS A 497 -66.75 -0.08 26.03
CA HIS A 497 -66.03 1.05 26.62
C HIS A 497 -66.72 1.68 27.84
N ASN A 498 -66.96 0.91 28.91
CA ASN A 498 -67.45 1.44 30.20
C ASN A 498 -66.32 1.97 31.09
N ARG A 499 -65.28 2.56 30.52
CA ARG A 499 -64.10 2.97 31.29
C ARG A 499 -64.09 4.47 31.47
N VAL A 500 -63.59 4.91 32.62
CA VAL A 500 -63.38 6.33 32.92
C VAL A 500 -62.57 7.03 31.83
N ALA A 501 -62.86 8.32 31.63
CA ALA A 501 -61.95 9.23 30.94
C ALA A 501 -60.82 9.59 31.91
N ILE A 502 -59.57 9.31 31.53
CA ILE A 502 -58.40 9.61 32.35
C ILE A 502 -58.05 11.10 32.19
N ASP A 503 -57.78 11.79 33.30
CA ASP A 503 -57.12 13.09 33.31
C ASP A 503 -55.76 13.07 34.04
N ASP A 504 -55.01 14.19 33.94
CA ASP A 504 -53.67 14.31 34.53
C ASP A 504 -53.67 14.27 36.08
N GLU A 505 -54.81 14.57 36.72
CA GLU A 505 -54.94 14.53 38.18
C GLU A 505 -55.05 13.11 38.70
N ASP A 506 -55.90 12.29 38.08
CA ASP A 506 -56.06 10.87 38.40
C ASP A 506 -54.73 10.12 38.23
N VAL A 507 -54.00 10.44 37.16
CA VAL A 507 -52.70 9.84 36.87
C VAL A 507 -51.66 10.26 37.91
N ARG A 508 -51.61 11.54 38.26
CA ARG A 508 -50.68 12.03 39.29
C ARG A 508 -50.93 11.39 40.66
N GLU A 509 -52.20 11.20 41.05
CA GLU A 509 -52.54 10.52 42.31
C GLU A 509 -52.00 9.08 42.32
N ALA A 510 -52.13 8.34 41.20
CA ALA A 510 -51.63 6.97 41.09
C ALA A 510 -50.11 6.84 41.27
N PHE A 511 -49.33 7.86 40.87
CA PHE A 511 -47.87 7.87 40.99
C PHE A 511 -47.34 8.57 42.25
N GLU A 512 -48.21 9.23 43.02
CA GLU A 512 -47.79 10.07 44.17
C GLU A 512 -47.09 9.25 45.26
N GLU A 513 -47.56 8.03 45.52
CA GLU A 513 -46.94 7.13 46.51
C GLU A 513 -45.51 6.78 46.09
N LEU A 514 -45.31 6.35 44.84
CA LEU A 514 -43.98 6.01 44.31
C LEU A 514 -43.01 7.19 44.35
N ALA A 515 -43.49 8.38 43.99
CA ALA A 515 -42.66 9.57 43.95
C ALA A 515 -42.21 10.04 45.34
N ASN A 516 -42.98 9.80 46.40
CA ASN A 516 -42.74 10.40 47.72
C ASN A 516 -42.34 9.42 48.84
N LEU A 517 -42.22 8.13 48.51
CA LEU A 517 -41.92 7.01 49.42
C LEU A 517 -40.55 7.09 50.13
#